data_AF-A0A2M7D6B0-F1
#
_entry.id   AF-A0A2M7D6B0-F1
#
_cell.length_a   1.000
_cell.length_b   1.000
_cell.length_c   1.000
_cell.angle_alpha   90.00
_cell.angle_beta   90.00
_cell.angle_gamma   90.00
#
_symmetry.space_group_name_H-M   'P 1'
#
loop_
_entity.id
_entity.type
_entity.pdbx_description
1 polymer ?
#
loop_
_entity_poly.entity_id
_entity_poly.type
_entity_poly.pdbx_seq_one_letter_code
_entity_poly.pdbx_strand_id
1 'polypeptide(L)'
;MILDPFCGCGTTVAVAEKLRRKWVGIDITTLAINLIKHRLKDQFSLGFKQIFVDGLPTDLTGAKELFKKDPFEFEYWALDLINAMPAKSKTKENMRGADKGVDGVITFHKNILNGNGNGASNGNGKWEYGKAIVQIKGGGVQRNHIATLKGDLEREKADAGIFITL
;
A
#
# COMPACT_ATOMS: atom_id res chain seq x y z
N MET A 1 -0.58 4.82 -29.87
CA MET A 1 -0.10 4.10 -28.67
C MET A 1 0.95 4.98 -28.00
N ILE A 2 0.94 5.11 -26.68
CA ILE A 2 1.89 5.93 -25.90
C ILE A 2 2.76 5.00 -25.04
N LEU A 3 4.07 5.17 -25.06
CA LEU A 3 4.98 4.43 -24.18
C LEU A 3 5.64 5.43 -23.23
N ASP A 4 5.55 5.17 -21.94
CA ASP A 4 6.28 5.89 -20.90
C ASP A 4 7.21 4.91 -20.18
N PRO A 5 8.50 4.84 -20.56
CA PRO A 5 9.42 3.83 -20.02
C PRO A 5 9.94 4.16 -18.62
N PHE A 6 9.53 5.30 -18.03
CA PHE A 6 9.88 5.72 -16.66
C PHE A 6 8.68 6.44 -16.04
N CYS A 7 7.56 5.71 -15.94
CA CYS A 7 6.26 6.33 -15.72
C CYS A 7 6.11 6.95 -14.32
N GLY A 8 6.89 6.53 -13.31
CA GLY A 8 7.00 7.19 -12.02
C GLY A 8 5.66 7.50 -11.36
N CYS A 9 5.26 8.78 -11.32
CA CYS A 9 3.99 9.20 -10.74
C CYS A 9 2.76 8.93 -11.64
N GLY A 10 2.94 8.50 -12.89
CA GLY A 10 1.90 8.06 -13.81
C GLY A 10 1.20 9.16 -14.59
N THR A 11 1.74 10.38 -14.64
CA THR A 11 1.04 11.51 -15.28
C THR A 11 0.79 11.26 -16.78
N THR A 12 1.80 10.80 -17.52
CA THR A 12 1.65 10.48 -18.95
C THR A 12 0.60 9.40 -19.18
N VAL A 13 0.66 8.34 -18.39
CA VAL A 13 -0.27 7.20 -18.43
C VAL A 13 -1.70 7.66 -18.15
N ALA A 14 -1.91 8.45 -17.09
CA ALA A 14 -3.23 8.99 -16.74
C ALA A 14 -3.81 9.91 -17.82
N VAL A 15 -2.99 10.76 -18.44
CA VAL A 15 -3.44 11.61 -19.56
C VAL A 15 -3.73 10.78 -20.81
N ALA A 16 -2.92 9.76 -21.11
CA ALA A 16 -3.17 8.85 -22.22
C ALA A 16 -4.50 8.11 -22.05
N GLU A 17 -4.81 7.65 -20.83
CA GLU A 17 -6.09 7.04 -20.47
C GLU A 17 -7.26 8.02 -20.64
N LYS A 18 -7.14 9.24 -20.10
CA LYS A 18 -8.15 10.31 -20.26
C LYS A 18 -8.48 10.59 -21.72
N LEU A 19 -7.47 10.58 -22.59
CA LEU A 19 -7.60 10.79 -24.04
C LEU A 19 -7.99 9.52 -24.82
N ARG A 20 -8.31 8.42 -24.12
CA ARG A 20 -8.68 7.11 -24.69
C ARG A 20 -7.64 6.57 -25.68
N ARG A 21 -6.36 6.73 -25.36
CA ARG A 21 -5.24 6.20 -26.15
C ARG A 21 -4.72 4.93 -25.51
N LYS A 22 -4.32 3.94 -26.32
CA LYS A 22 -3.54 2.80 -25.83
C LYS A 22 -2.22 3.28 -25.23
N TRP A 23 -1.81 2.76 -24.08
CA TRP A 23 -0.57 3.12 -23.42
C TRP A 23 0.14 1.93 -22.77
N VAL A 24 1.44 2.08 -22.52
CA VAL A 24 2.27 1.19 -21.70
C VAL A 24 3.12 2.07 -20.79
N GLY A 25 3.11 1.80 -19.49
CA GLY A 25 3.97 2.44 -18.51
C GLY A 25 4.93 1.43 -17.91
N ILE A 26 6.21 1.79 -17.78
CA ILE A 26 7.25 0.95 -17.18
C ILE A 26 7.90 1.73 -16.06
N ASP A 27 8.08 1.08 -14.91
CA ASP A 27 8.91 1.56 -13.82
C ASP A 27 9.59 0.36 -13.16
N ILE A 28 10.73 0.61 -12.53
CA ILE A 28 11.49 -0.45 -11.83
C ILE A 28 10.93 -0.73 -10.45
N THR A 29 10.25 0.25 -9.83
CA THR A 29 9.79 0.15 -8.44
C THR A 29 8.34 -0.28 -8.36
N THR A 30 8.05 -1.24 -7.48
CA THR A 30 6.68 -1.68 -7.19
C THR A 30 5.82 -0.53 -6.66
N LEU A 31 6.44 0.39 -5.90
CA LEU A 31 5.76 1.58 -5.36
C LEU A 31 5.20 2.48 -6.48
N ALA A 32 5.98 2.77 -7.52
CA ALA A 32 5.51 3.57 -8.66
C ALA A 32 4.38 2.86 -9.40
N ILE A 33 4.55 1.56 -9.71
CA ILE A 33 3.52 0.77 -10.38
C ILE A 33 2.20 0.78 -9.58
N ASN A 34 2.28 0.62 -8.26
CA ASN A 34 1.10 0.64 -7.38
C ASN A 34 0.44 2.01 -7.31
N LEU A 35 1.23 3.09 -7.20
CA LEU A 35 0.72 4.46 -7.25
C LEU A 35 -0.09 4.71 -8.53
N ILE A 36 0.39 4.22 -9.67
CA ILE A 36 -0.28 4.37 -10.97
C ILE A 36 -1.57 3.56 -11.02
N LYS A 37 -1.56 2.31 -10.55
CA LYS A 37 -2.77 1.46 -10.46
C LYS A 37 -3.87 2.15 -9.65
N HIS A 38 -3.53 2.66 -8.45
CA HIS A 38 -4.50 3.36 -7.59
C HIS A 38 -5.00 4.64 -8.24
N ARG A 39 -4.10 5.46 -8.80
CA ARG A 39 -4.49 6.69 -9.51
C ARG A 39 -5.48 6.43 -10.64
N LEU A 40 -5.19 5.44 -11.49
CA LEU A 40 -6.05 5.10 -12.63
C LEU A 40 -7.41 4.57 -12.18
N LYS A 41 -7.43 3.71 -11.16
CA LYS A 41 -8.66 3.20 -10.55
C LYS A 41 -9.51 4.35 -9.99
N ASP A 42 -8.92 5.24 -9.20
CA ASP A 42 -9.64 6.31 -8.52
C ASP A 42 -10.13 7.39 -9.49
N GLN A 43 -9.32 7.76 -10.50
CA GLN A 43 -9.67 8.83 -11.44
C GLN A 43 -10.67 8.41 -12.52
N PHE A 44 -10.64 7.14 -12.94
CA PHE A 44 -11.43 6.69 -14.09
C PHE A 44 -12.40 5.55 -13.74
N SER A 45 -12.52 5.19 -12.45
CA SER A 45 -13.35 4.05 -11.99
C SER A 45 -13.02 2.74 -12.73
N LEU A 46 -11.79 2.60 -13.20
CA LEU A 46 -11.32 1.40 -13.89
C LEU A 46 -11.23 0.27 -12.86
N GLY A 47 -11.91 -0.85 -13.10
CA GLY A 47 -11.71 -2.05 -12.30
C GLY A 47 -10.28 -2.57 -12.48
N PHE A 48 -9.70 -3.20 -11.46
CA PHE A 48 -8.32 -3.75 -11.52
C PHE A 48 -8.09 -4.70 -12.71
N LYS A 49 -9.14 -5.35 -13.24
CA LYS A 49 -9.06 -6.20 -14.44
C LYS A 49 -8.78 -5.43 -15.75
N GLN A 50 -8.89 -4.10 -15.73
CA GLN A 50 -8.68 -3.25 -16.90
C GLN A 50 -7.23 -2.74 -16.98
N ILE A 51 -6.44 -2.89 -15.91
CA ILE A 51 -5.03 -2.52 -15.86
C ILE A 51 -4.22 -3.80 -15.75
N PHE A 52 -3.61 -4.22 -16.85
CA PHE A 52 -2.72 -5.38 -16.88
C PHE A 52 -1.34 -4.98 -16.32
N VAL A 53 -0.87 -5.70 -15.31
CA VAL A 53 0.43 -5.47 -14.67
C VAL A 53 1.25 -6.74 -14.83
N ASP A 54 2.40 -6.60 -15.46
CA ASP A 54 3.37 -7.66 -15.65
C ASP A 54 4.59 -7.43 -14.73
N GLY A 55 5.25 -8.52 -14.32
CA GLY A 55 6.48 -8.47 -13.52
C GLY A 55 6.30 -8.39 -11.99
N LEU A 56 5.07 -8.31 -11.47
CA LEU A 56 4.79 -8.45 -10.03
C LEU A 56 4.27 -9.85 -9.69
N PRO A 57 4.53 -10.37 -8.47
CA PRO A 57 4.03 -11.67 -8.06
C PRO A 57 2.51 -11.77 -8.05
N THR A 58 2.01 -12.91 -8.55
CA THR A 58 0.59 -13.29 -8.51
C THR A 58 0.34 -14.57 -7.71
N ASP A 59 1.39 -15.23 -7.23
CA ASP A 59 1.34 -16.46 -6.46
C ASP A 59 2.45 -16.51 -5.39
N LEU A 60 2.43 -17.56 -4.57
CA LEU A 60 3.40 -17.76 -3.49
C LEU A 60 4.83 -17.98 -4.02
N THR A 61 4.98 -18.59 -5.20
CA THR A 61 6.30 -18.85 -5.79
C THR A 61 6.95 -17.54 -6.21
N GLY A 62 6.22 -16.70 -6.95
CA GLY A 62 6.65 -15.36 -7.32
C GLY A 62 6.94 -14.49 -6.10
N ALA A 63 6.14 -14.61 -5.04
CA ALA A 63 6.35 -13.86 -3.80
C ALA A 63 7.68 -14.24 -3.12
N LYS A 64 7.99 -15.54 -3.08
CA LYS A 64 9.29 -16.04 -2.57
C LYS A 64 10.46 -15.60 -3.44
N GLU A 65 10.31 -15.63 -4.76
CA GLU A 65 11.37 -15.18 -5.67
C GLU A 65 11.61 -13.67 -5.59
N LEU A 66 10.54 -12.86 -5.47
CA LEU A 66 10.67 -11.43 -5.23
C LEU A 66 11.40 -11.16 -3.91
N PHE A 67 11.03 -11.83 -2.82
CA PHE A 67 11.71 -11.68 -1.54
C PHE A 67 13.19 -12.06 -1.59
N LYS A 68 13.56 -13.14 -2.29
CA LYS A 68 14.97 -13.53 -2.48
C LYS A 68 15.75 -12.48 -3.28
N LYS A 69 15.12 -11.90 -4.30
CA LYS A 69 15.76 -10.93 -5.20
C LYS A 69 15.93 -9.57 -4.53
N ASP A 70 14.86 -9.06 -3.92
CA ASP A 70 14.83 -7.78 -3.24
C ASP A 70 13.75 -7.76 -2.13
N PRO A 71 14.16 -7.93 -0.86
CA PRO A 71 13.26 -7.86 0.28
C PRO A 71 12.46 -6.56 0.39
N PHE A 72 13.00 -5.43 -0.09
CA PHE A 72 12.31 -4.15 -0.01
C PHE A 72 11.18 -4.05 -1.04
N GLU A 73 11.43 -4.49 -2.28
CA GLU A 73 10.37 -4.58 -3.29
C GLU A 73 9.29 -5.59 -2.88
N PHE A 74 9.67 -6.69 -2.21
CA PHE A 74 8.71 -7.61 -1.60
C PHE A 74 7.82 -6.92 -0.56
N GLU A 75 8.39 -6.10 0.32
CA GLU A 75 7.61 -5.35 1.30
C GLU A 75 6.65 -4.36 0.64
N TYR A 76 7.11 -3.56 -0.33
CA TYR A 76 6.24 -2.64 -1.07
C TYR A 76 5.11 -3.36 -1.79
N TRP A 77 5.40 -4.52 -2.39
CA TRP A 77 4.39 -5.39 -2.99
C TRP A 77 3.38 -5.88 -1.95
N ALA A 78 3.84 -6.39 -0.80
CA ALA A 78 2.96 -6.93 0.24
C ALA A 78 2.07 -5.85 0.89
N LEU A 79 2.56 -4.62 1.04
CA LEU A 79 1.74 -3.47 1.50
C LEU A 79 0.60 -3.15 0.53
N ASP A 80 0.84 -3.22 -0.79
CA ASP A 80 -0.18 -2.93 -1.80
C ASP A 80 -1.34 -3.92 -1.76
N LEU A 81 -1.07 -5.20 -1.44
CA LEU A 81 -2.12 -6.22 -1.32
C LEU A 81 -3.23 -5.82 -0.34
N ILE A 82 -2.90 -5.02 0.67
CA ILE A 82 -3.82 -4.53 1.69
C ILE A 82 -4.09 -3.03 1.61
N ASN A 83 -3.66 -2.37 0.53
CA ASN A 83 -3.73 -0.91 0.34
C ASN A 83 -3.09 -0.10 1.48
N ALA A 84 -1.99 -0.61 2.07
CA ALA A 84 -1.24 0.10 3.09
C ALA A 84 -0.27 1.09 2.46
N MET A 85 -0.17 2.28 3.06
CA MET A 85 0.84 3.27 2.69
C MET A 85 2.17 2.91 3.37
N PRO A 86 3.31 2.93 2.66
CA PRO A 86 4.61 2.74 3.30
C PRO A 86 4.86 3.75 4.42
N ALA A 87 5.45 3.29 5.52
CA ALA A 87 5.75 4.16 6.65
C ALA A 87 6.80 5.22 6.27
N LYS A 88 6.65 6.45 6.81
CA LYS A 88 7.55 7.59 6.50
C LYS A 88 9.02 7.34 6.90
N SER A 89 9.27 6.42 7.82
CA SER A 89 10.61 5.97 8.20
C SER A 89 11.35 5.21 7.10
N LYS A 90 10.67 4.80 6.02
CA LYS A 90 11.22 3.97 4.94
C LYS A 90 11.91 4.71 3.77
N THR A 91 12.39 5.94 3.94
CA THR A 91 13.26 6.51 2.89
C THR A 91 14.59 5.73 2.84
N LYS A 92 15.12 5.45 1.64
CA LYS A 92 16.39 4.68 1.44
C LYS A 92 17.55 5.13 2.34
N GLU A 93 17.57 6.40 2.73
CA GLU A 93 18.58 7.02 3.59
C GLU A 93 18.33 6.79 5.10
N ASN A 94 17.06 6.69 5.52
CA ASN A 94 16.66 6.52 6.93
C ASN A 94 16.44 5.06 7.35
N MET A 95 16.39 4.12 6.41
CA MET A 95 16.24 2.67 6.67
C MET A 95 17.48 1.98 7.23
N ARG A 96 18.61 2.71 7.37
CA ARG A 96 19.82 2.24 8.07
C ARG A 96 19.87 2.68 9.54
N GLY A 97 18.94 3.54 9.98
CA GLY A 97 18.74 3.88 11.38
C GLY A 97 17.80 2.87 12.05
N ALA A 98 17.94 2.67 13.37
CA ALA A 98 17.19 1.70 14.16
C ALA A 98 15.71 1.62 13.74
N ASP A 99 15.38 0.51 13.08
CA ASP A 99 14.09 0.25 12.45
C ASP A 99 12.99 0.35 13.51
N LYS A 100 12.00 1.23 13.28
CA LYS A 100 10.89 1.40 14.24
C LYS A 100 9.88 0.26 14.17
N GLY A 101 10.16 -0.80 13.42
CA GLY A 101 9.31 -2.00 13.31
C GLY A 101 7.96 -1.74 12.65
N VAL A 102 7.78 -0.65 11.90
CA VAL A 102 6.52 -0.37 11.19
C VAL A 102 6.82 -0.21 9.71
N ASP A 103 6.24 -1.10 8.91
CA ASP A 103 6.47 -1.15 7.47
C ASP A 103 5.45 -0.32 6.69
N GLY A 104 4.21 -0.29 7.17
CA GLY A 104 3.15 0.51 6.58
C GLY A 104 2.05 0.90 7.55
N VAL A 105 1.14 1.73 7.05
CA VAL A 105 0.03 2.29 7.80
C VAL A 105 -1.24 2.28 6.94
N ILE A 106 -2.36 1.93 7.54
CA ILE A 106 -3.69 2.09 6.97
C ILE A 106 -4.49 3.05 7.85
N THR A 107 -5.14 4.03 7.24
CA THR A 107 -6.12 4.89 7.90
C THR A 107 -7.52 4.46 7.50
N PHE A 108 -8.45 4.37 8.43
CA PHE A 108 -9.82 3.93 8.18
C PHE A 108 -10.82 4.76 8.97
N HIS A 109 -12.09 4.78 8.54
CA HIS A 109 -13.16 5.43 9.30
C HIS A 109 -13.51 4.56 10.51
N LYS A 110 -13.34 5.11 11.72
CA LYS A 110 -13.61 4.41 12.98
C LYS A 110 -15.07 4.64 13.42
N ASN A 111 -15.49 5.90 13.48
CA ASN A 111 -16.84 6.31 13.88
C ASN A 111 -17.28 7.60 13.17
N ILE A 112 -18.58 7.90 13.24
CA ILE A 112 -19.14 9.24 12.95
C ILE A 112 -19.49 9.89 14.29
N LEU A 113 -18.89 11.04 14.59
CA LEU A 113 -19.22 11.84 15.77
C LEU A 113 -20.30 12.87 15.41
N ASN A 114 -21.28 13.06 16.29
CA ASN A 114 -22.34 14.09 16.18
C ASN A 114 -23.17 14.02 14.88
N GLY A 115 -23.42 12.82 14.35
CA GLY A 115 -24.34 12.62 13.24
C GLY A 115 -25.79 12.50 13.72
N ASN A 116 -26.67 13.41 13.28
CA ASN A 116 -28.13 13.33 13.58
C ASN A 116 -28.90 12.37 12.65
N GLY A 117 -28.21 11.48 11.92
CA GLY A 117 -28.80 10.60 10.92
C GLY A 117 -28.50 9.12 11.21
N ASN A 118 -29.49 8.26 10.99
CA ASN A 118 -29.39 6.80 11.08
C ASN A 118 -28.51 6.22 9.95
N GLY A 119 -27.20 6.45 10.00
CA GLY A 119 -26.21 5.74 9.19
C GLY A 119 -26.19 6.03 7.68
N ALA A 120 -27.05 6.91 7.16
CA ALA A 120 -27.05 7.31 5.76
C ALA A 120 -26.61 8.77 5.63
N SER A 121 -25.40 8.98 5.08
CA SER A 121 -24.80 10.10 4.29
C SER A 121 -25.33 11.55 4.33
N ASN A 122 -26.31 11.91 5.14
CA ASN A 122 -26.95 13.23 5.23
C ASN A 122 -26.80 13.88 6.62
N GLY A 123 -25.98 13.30 7.50
CA GLY A 123 -25.64 13.92 8.79
C GLY A 123 -24.39 14.77 8.67
N ASN A 124 -24.39 15.99 9.21
CA ASN A 124 -23.23 16.88 9.37
C ASN A 124 -22.19 16.36 10.39
N GLY A 125 -22.07 15.04 10.54
CA GLY A 125 -21.19 14.40 11.51
C GLY A 125 -19.72 14.48 11.10
N LYS A 126 -18.83 14.58 12.08
CA LYS A 126 -17.38 14.58 11.87
C LYS A 126 -16.88 13.14 11.90
N TRP A 127 -16.13 12.72 10.87
CA TRP A 127 -15.48 11.41 10.85
C TRP A 127 -14.34 11.34 11.86
N GLU A 128 -14.38 10.32 12.70
CA GLU A 128 -13.24 9.88 13.50
C GLU A 128 -12.47 8.83 12.68
N TYR A 129 -11.16 9.02 12.56
CA TYR A 129 -10.29 8.12 11.80
C TYR A 129 -9.48 7.26 12.77
N GLY A 130 -9.42 5.96 12.50
CA GLY A 130 -8.53 5.02 13.15
C GLY A 130 -7.25 4.78 12.34
N LYS A 131 -6.24 4.22 13.01
CA LYS A 131 -4.95 3.86 12.42
C LYS A 131 -4.63 2.39 12.66
N ALA A 132 -4.30 1.66 11.60
CA ALA A 132 -3.67 0.35 11.70
C ALA A 132 -2.20 0.44 11.25
N ILE A 133 -1.30 -0.21 11.99
CA ILE A 133 0.11 -0.38 11.57
C ILE A 133 0.33 -1.77 10.97
N VAL A 134 1.26 -1.86 10.04
CA VAL A 134 1.57 -3.08 9.30
C VAL A 134 3.03 -3.46 9.52
N GLN A 135 3.27 -4.73 9.82
CA GLN A 135 4.57 -5.37 9.79
C GLN A 135 4.60 -6.47 8.74
N ILE A 136 5.69 -6.56 7.99
CA ILE A 136 5.93 -7.56 6.95
C ILE A 136 7.18 -8.37 7.32
N LYS A 137 7.08 -9.69 7.16
CA LYS A 137 8.19 -10.60 7.41
C LYS A 137 8.28 -11.63 6.30
N GLY A 138 9.39 -11.68 5.56
CA GLY A 138 9.57 -12.68 4.49
C GLY A 138 9.78 -14.14 4.97
N GLY A 139 9.68 -14.42 6.27
CA GLY A 139 9.75 -15.75 6.85
C GLY A 139 10.33 -15.77 8.27
N GLY A 140 10.49 -16.96 8.84
CA GLY A 140 11.15 -17.13 10.15
C GLY A 140 10.41 -16.43 11.29
N VAL A 141 9.07 -16.48 11.27
CA VAL A 141 8.25 -15.82 12.30
C VAL A 141 8.43 -16.49 13.64
N GLN A 142 8.66 -15.66 14.67
CA GLN A 142 8.83 -16.05 16.06
C GLN A 142 7.82 -15.29 16.92
N ARG A 143 7.51 -15.83 18.10
CA ARG A 143 6.54 -15.23 19.04
C ARG A 143 6.91 -13.81 19.46
N ASN A 144 8.20 -13.50 19.55
CA ASN A 144 8.68 -12.15 19.87
C ASN A 144 8.26 -11.12 18.81
N HIS A 145 8.18 -11.46 17.52
CA HIS A 145 7.72 -10.51 16.49
C HIS A 145 6.30 -10.02 16.76
N ILE A 146 5.40 -10.93 17.15
CA ILE A 146 4.02 -10.59 17.51
C ILE A 146 3.97 -9.78 18.82
N ALA A 147 4.83 -10.12 19.79
CA ALA A 147 4.95 -9.34 21.03
C ALA A 147 5.46 -7.91 20.76
N THR A 148 6.44 -7.75 19.87
CA THR A 148 6.94 -6.44 19.44
C THR A 148 5.86 -5.64 18.73
N LEU A 149 5.12 -6.25 17.79
CA LEU A 149 3.98 -5.58 17.13
C LEU A 149 2.98 -5.04 18.15
N LYS A 150 2.66 -5.81 19.19
CA LYS A 150 1.78 -5.34 20.27
C LYS A 150 2.33 -4.10 20.98
N GLY A 151 3.63 -4.08 21.30
CA GLY A 151 4.27 -2.90 21.89
C GLY A 151 4.30 -1.71 20.92
N ASP A 152 4.44 -1.98 19.62
CA ASP A 152 4.39 -0.96 18.57
C ASP A 152 3.00 -0.33 18.45
N LEU A 153 1.92 -1.08 18.68
CA LEU A 153 0.56 -0.54 18.72
C LEU A 153 0.40 0.53 19.81
N GLU A 154 0.89 0.23 21.01
CA GLU A 154 0.81 1.15 22.15
C GLU A 154 1.67 2.40 21.89
N ARG A 155 2.91 2.23 21.42
CA ARG A 155 3.81 3.35 21.09
C ARG A 155 3.23 4.25 20.02
N GLU A 156 2.69 3.65 18.96
CA GLU A 156 2.15 4.37 17.81
C GLU A 156 0.71 4.86 18.04
N LYS A 157 0.06 4.50 19.17
CA LYS A 157 -1.37 4.76 19.42
C LYS A 157 -2.24 4.27 18.25
N ALA A 158 -1.95 3.08 17.75
CA ALA A 158 -2.68 2.46 16.66
C ALA A 158 -3.83 1.60 17.21
N ASP A 159 -4.97 1.64 16.54
CA ASP A 159 -6.18 0.88 16.89
C ASP A 159 -6.06 -0.61 16.50
N ALA A 160 -5.20 -0.93 15.52
CA ALA A 160 -5.02 -2.29 15.03
C ALA A 160 -3.60 -2.56 14.50
N GLY A 161 -3.18 -3.82 14.55
CA GLY A 161 -1.91 -4.29 14.00
C GLY A 161 -2.14 -5.39 12.98
N ILE A 162 -1.46 -5.29 11.85
CA ILE A 162 -1.52 -6.29 10.78
C ILE A 162 -0.11 -6.86 10.60
N PHE A 163 0.01 -8.17 10.67
CA PHE A 163 1.28 -8.88 10.45
C PHE A 163 1.15 -9.76 9.20
N ILE A 164 1.97 -9.49 8.18
CA ILE A 164 1.99 -10.25 6.92
C ILE A 164 3.29 -11.05 6.86
N THR A 165 3.20 -12.32 6.44
CA THR A 165 4.37 -13.17 6.27
C THR A 165 4.24 -14.19 5.13
N LEU A 166 5.38 -14.69 4.67
CA LEU A 166 5.49 -15.79 3.68
C LEU A 166 5.39 -17.18 4.30
#